data_AF-A0A9Q1H780-F1
#
_entry.id   AF-A0A9Q1H780-F1
#
_cell.length_a   1.000
_cell.length_b   1.000
_cell.length_c   1.000
_cell.angle_alpha   90.00
_cell.angle_beta   90.00
_cell.angle_gamma   90.00
#
_symmetry.space_group_name_H-M   'P 1'
#
loop_
_entity.id
_entity.type
_entity.pdbx_description
1 polymer ?
#
loop_
_entity_poly.entity_id
_entity_poly.type
_entity_poly.pdbx_seq_one_letter_code
_entity_poly.pdbx_strand_id
1 'polypeptide(L)'
;MPLIRLFRNEIRKIVFFNQYKQLVAIAKRKFAIDDEEEVTLMDKNGAEVDEDALIPLVEVDPRIELMVLKAGEKWASPGAVP
;
A
#
# COMPACT_ATOMS: atom_id res chain seq x y z
N MET A 1 -4.33 4.21 16.24
CA MET A 1 -4.50 4.23 14.78
C MET A 1 -3.13 3.94 14.17
N PRO A 2 -2.96 2.80 13.50
CA PRO A 2 -1.70 2.47 12.86
C PRO A 2 -1.32 3.46 11.76
N LEU A 3 -0.01 3.64 11.60
CA LEU A 3 0.61 4.51 10.60
C LEU A 3 1.38 3.62 9.64
N ILE A 4 1.18 3.81 8.34
CA ILE A 4 1.97 3.09 7.32
C ILE A 4 2.44 4.02 6.23
N ARG A 5 3.45 3.58 5.50
CA ARG A 5 3.92 4.27 4.30
C ARG A 5 3.37 3.56 3.08
N LEU A 6 2.70 4.31 2.23
CA LEU A 6 2.31 3.88 0.91
C LEU A 6 3.32 4.39 -0.12
N PHE A 7 3.64 3.56 -1.11
CA PHE A 7 4.58 3.87 -2.17
C PHE A 7 3.99 3.58 -3.55
N ARG A 8 4.20 4.48 -4.50
CA ARG A 8 3.83 4.32 -5.91
C ARG A 8 4.64 5.27 -6.77
N ASN A 9 5.26 4.79 -7.86
CA ASN A 9 5.99 5.62 -8.83
C ASN A 9 6.91 6.66 -8.17
N GLU A 10 7.78 6.20 -7.27
CA GLU A 10 8.72 7.03 -6.48
C GLU A 10 8.08 7.92 -5.40
N ILE A 11 6.76 8.07 -5.38
CA ILE A 11 6.03 8.87 -4.41
C ILE A 11 5.75 8.04 -3.15
N ARG A 12 6.23 8.53 -2.00
CA ARG A 12 5.92 8.01 -0.66
C ARG A 12 4.89 8.88 0.04
N LYS A 13 3.85 8.28 0.59
CA LYS A 13 2.82 8.96 1.39
C LYS A 13 2.64 8.23 2.70
N ILE A 14 2.69 8.97 3.80
CA ILE A 14 2.38 8.43 5.12
C ILE A 14 0.89 8.61 5.37
N VAL A 15 0.22 7.54 5.80
CA VAL A 15 -1.22 7.53 6.02
C VAL A 15 -1.56 6.86 7.34
N PHE A 16 -2.64 7.34 7.94
CA PHE A 16 -3.30 6.69 9.07
C PHE A 16 -4.51 5.94 8.57
N PHE A 17 -4.77 4.77 9.13
CA PHE A 17 -5.95 3.99 8.81
C PHE A 17 -6.46 3.28 10.07
N ASN A 18 -7.74 2.92 10.06
CA ASN A 18 -8.36 2.09 11.09
C ASN A 18 -8.79 0.72 10.55
N GLN A 19 -9.04 0.63 9.24
CA GLN A 19 -9.52 -0.56 8.56
C GLN A 19 -8.88 -0.67 7.18
N TYR A 20 -8.77 -1.89 6.64
CA TYR A 20 -8.20 -2.14 5.32
C TYR A 20 -8.92 -1.36 4.21
N LYS A 21 -10.26 -1.37 4.20
CA LYS A 21 -11.06 -0.61 3.22
C LYS A 21 -10.77 0.89 3.24
N GLN A 22 -10.59 1.46 4.43
CA GLN A 22 -10.22 2.87 4.59
C GLN A 22 -8.82 3.13 4.03
N LEU A 23 -7.88 2.21 4.27
CA LEU A 23 -6.53 2.32 3.75
C LEU A 23 -6.52 2.36 2.22
N VAL A 24 -7.25 1.46 1.56
CA VAL A 24 -7.37 1.41 0.10
C VAL A 24 -7.99 2.70 -0.44
N ALA A 25 -9.07 3.20 0.18
CA ALA A 25 -9.69 4.46 -0.23
C ALA A 25 -8.73 5.67 -0.08
N ILE A 26 -7.96 5.72 1.02
CA ILE A 26 -6.94 6.76 1.21
C ILE A 26 -5.84 6.62 0.16
N ALA A 27 -5.39 5.40 -0.13
CA ALA A 27 -4.39 5.13 -1.17
C ALA A 27 -4.87 5.67 -2.52
N LYS A 28 -6.09 5.32 -2.94
CA LYS A 28 -6.68 5.80 -4.18
C LYS A 28 -6.69 7.33 -4.26
N ARG A 29 -7.21 7.99 -3.23
CA ARG A 29 -7.26 9.45 -3.15
C ARG A 29 -5.88 10.10 -3.15
N LYS A 30 -4.89 9.52 -2.47
CA LYS A 30 -3.54 10.08 -2.36
C LYS A 30 -2.72 9.93 -3.65
N PHE A 31 -3.06 8.94 -4.47
CA PHE A 31 -2.38 8.64 -5.74
C PHE A 31 -3.21 8.97 -6.98
N ALA A 32 -4.32 9.70 -6.82
CA ALA A 32 -5.23 10.07 -7.92
C ALA A 32 -5.65 8.84 -8.76
N ILE A 33 -6.03 7.77 -8.06
CA ILE A 33 -6.62 6.56 -8.64
C ILE A 33 -8.13 6.72 -8.59
N ASP A 34 -8.82 6.42 -9.69
CA ASP A 34 -10.27 6.48 -9.73
C ASP A 34 -10.89 5.47 -8.76
N ASP A 35 -12.03 5.83 -8.17
CA ASP A 35 -12.69 4.98 -7.17
C ASP A 35 -13.16 3.65 -7.76
N GLU A 36 -13.45 3.61 -9.06
CA GLU A 36 -13.83 2.40 -9.81
C GLU A 36 -12.66 1.47 -10.14
N GLU A 37 -11.41 1.95 -10.05
CA GLU A 37 -10.25 1.11 -10.36
C GLU A 37 -9.91 0.16 -9.20
N GLU A 38 -9.59 -1.09 -9.51
CA GLU A 38 -9.08 -2.03 -8.52
C GLU A 38 -7.63 -1.70 -8.16
N VAL A 39 -7.34 -1.79 -6.85
CA VAL A 39 -6.03 -1.49 -6.29
C VAL A 39 -5.59 -2.64 -5.40
N THR A 40 -4.37 -3.09 -5.62
CA THR A 40 -3.71 -4.12 -4.82
C THR A 40 -2.60 -3.48 -3.98
N LEU A 41 -2.52 -3.88 -2.73
CA LEU A 41 -1.43 -3.50 -1.83
C LEU A 41 -0.40 -4.63 -1.81
N MET A 42 0.87 -4.30 -2.00
CA MET A 42 1.97 -5.26 -2.01
C MET A 42 3.00 -4.88 -0.96
N ASP A 43 3.61 -5.84 -0.28
CA ASP A 43 4.71 -5.57 0.63
C ASP A 43 6.04 -5.35 -0.12
N LYS A 44 7.12 -5.17 0.66
CA LYS A 44 8.49 -5.02 0.14
C LYS A 44 9.06 -6.29 -0.51
N ASN A 45 8.42 -7.43 -0.37
CA ASN A 45 8.81 -8.71 -0.95
C ASN A 45 7.96 -9.05 -2.19
N GLY A 46 6.99 -8.21 -2.54
CA GLY A 46 6.05 -8.46 -3.62
C GLY A 46 4.94 -9.44 -3.25
N ALA A 47 4.70 -9.65 -1.96
CA ALA A 47 3.54 -10.39 -1.46
C ALA A 47 2.33 -9.46 -1.40
N GLU A 48 1.18 -9.94 -1.87
CA GLU A 48 -0.08 -9.23 -1.73
C GLU A 48 -0.48 -9.15 -0.26
N VAL A 49 -0.90 -7.95 0.16
CA VAL A 49 -1.35 -7.67 1.52
C VAL A 49 -2.85 -7.39 1.47
N ASP A 50 -3.63 -8.37 1.90
CA ASP A 50 -5.06 -8.25 2.12
C ASP A 50 -5.38 -7.79 3.55
N GLU A 51 -6.67 -7.78 3.90
CA GLU A 51 -7.13 -7.37 5.23
C GLU A 51 -6.59 -8.26 6.36
N ASP A 52 -6.49 -9.58 6.11
CA ASP A 52 -6.06 -10.57 7.10
C ASP A 52 -4.53 -10.52 7.31
N ALA A 53 -3.76 -10.24 6.25
CA ALA A 53 -2.32 -10.07 6.31
C ALA A 53 -1.91 -8.70 6.90
N LEU A 54 -2.72 -7.65 6.71
CA LEU A 54 -2.37 -6.29 7.12
C LEU A 54 -2.25 -6.13 8.64
N ILE A 55 -3.18 -6.71 9.41
CA ILE A 55 -3.22 -6.58 10.88
C ILE A 55 -1.91 -7.10 11.52
N PRO A 56 -1.50 -8.37 11.32
CA PRO A 56 -0.28 -8.90 11.93
C PRO A 56 0.97 -8.17 11.43
N LEU A 57 1.00 -7.74 10.16
CA LEU A 57 2.12 -6.98 9.61
C LEU A 57 2.38 -5.68 10.36
N VAL A 58 1.31 -4.97 10.72
CA VAL A 58 1.37 -3.66 11.37
C VAL A 58 1.67 -3.79 12.87
N GLU A 59 1.23 -4.87 13.50
CA GLU A 59 1.61 -5.20 14.89
C GLU A 59 3.10 -5.52 15.00
N VAL A 60 3.66 -6.20 14.00
CA VAL A 60 5.08 -6.56 13.96
C VAL A 60 5.96 -5.37 13.58
N ASP A 61 5.55 -4.56 12.59
CA ASP A 61 6.31 -3.40 12.13
C ASP A 61 5.41 -2.16 11.91
N PRO A 62 5.44 -1.17 12.82
CA PRO A 62 4.70 0.08 12.67
C PRO A 62 5.28 1.02 11.62
N ARG A 63 6.38 0.64 10.95
CA ARG A 63 7.01 1.39 9.85
C ARG A 63 6.87 0.69 8.49
N ILE A 64 5.95 -0.28 8.39
CA ILE A 64 5.71 -1.01 7.17
C ILE A 64 5.46 -0.09 5.97
N GLU A 65 6.05 -0.49 4.85
CA GLU A 65 5.90 0.15 3.54
C GLU A 65 5.13 -0.78 2.62
N LEU A 66 4.03 -0.28 2.05
CA LEU A 66 3.21 -1.01 1.08
C LEU A 66 3.23 -0.28 -0.26
N MET A 67 3.47 -1.02 -1.34
CA MET A 67 3.32 -0.53 -2.70
C MET A 67 1.87 -0.60 -3.13
N VAL A 68 1.39 0.47 -3.78
CA VAL A 68 0.02 0.59 -4.29
C VAL A 68 0.03 0.38 -5.80
N LEU A 69 -0.52 -0.75 -6.25
CA LEU A 69 -0.64 -1.10 -7.67
C LEU A 69 -2.08 -0.94 -8.15
N LYS A 70 -2.25 -0.34 -9.32
CA LYS A 70 -3.50 -0.40 -10.08
C LYS A 70 -3.61 -1.73 -10.81
N ALA A 71 -4.82 -2.09 -11.21
CA ALA A 71 -5.06 -3.18 -12.15
C ALA A 71 -4.10 -3.10 -13.36
N GLY A 72 -3.34 -4.17 -13.57
CA GLY A 72 -2.36 -4.28 -14.67
C GLY A 72 -0.96 -3.70 -14.38
N GLU A 73 -0.75 -3.02 -13.25
CA GLU A 73 0.60 -2.62 -12.83
C GLU A 73 1.35 -3.79 -12.21
N LYS A 74 2.67 -3.85 -12.46
CA LYS A 74 3.55 -4.85 -11.86
C LYS A 74 4.25 -4.26 -10.66
N TRP A 75 4.44 -5.09 -9.66
CA TRP A 75 5.29 -4.76 -8.53
C TRP A 75 6.72 -4.50 -8.99
N ALA A 76 7.31 -3.43 -8.47
CA ALA A 76 8.70 -3.11 -8.65
C ALA A 76 9.34 -2.95 -7.27
N SER A 77 10.47 -3.60 -7.05
CA SER A 77 11.17 -3.48 -5.77
C SER A 77 11.56 -2.02 -5.51
N PRO A 78 11.21 -1.43 -4.35
CA PRO A 78 11.62 -0.08 -4.00
C PRO A 78 13.13 -0.06 -3.78
N GLY A 79 13.89 0.32 -4.82
CA GLY A 79 15.36 0.26 -4.83
C GLY A 79 15.95 -0.48 -6.05
N ALA A 80 15.11 -1.10 -6.87
CA ALA A 80 15.51 -1.57 -8.21
C ALA A 80 15.51 -0.40 -9.20
N VAL A 81 16.27 0.65 -8.91
CA VAL A 81 16.76 1.57 -9.94
C VAL A 81 18.18 1.05 -10.26
N PRO A 82 18.52 0.79 -11.53
CA PRO A 82 19.80 0.19 -11.91
C PRO A 82 21.02 1.00 -11.45
#